data_AF-A0A1J4W4A9-F1
#
_entry.id   AF-A0A1J4W4A9-F1
#
_cell.length_a   1.000
_cell.length_b   1.000
_cell.length_c   1.000
_cell.angle_alpha   90.00
_cell.angle_beta   90.00
_cell.angle_gamma   90.00
#
_symmetry.space_group_name_H-M   'P 1'
#
loop_
_entity.id
_entity.type
_entity.pdbx_description
1 polymer ?
#
loop_
_entity_poly.entity_id
_entity_poly.type
_entity_poly.pdbx_seq_one_letter_code
_entity_poly.pdbx_strand_id
1 'polypeptide(L)'
;MEENQENQEKKRSHMSKWVKRVGIGALATGLISGTFYNGNHDLPPLYVRKTEDGGGIAAGLIVRIDEGVNFYGAVVAPIIHINGNLYGINANLVETGDVGKVNGLEIGALDAALTSKREYNRQVNGVDIGFFNSSKSTDGLRIGLFNLAEYGRYLDVGLVNIISRIDKDGEPYDVDSLSIPITISSSDRREE
;
A
#
# COMPACT_ATOMS: atom_id res chain seq x y z
N MET A 1 -23.30 -34.36 0.16
CA MET A 1 -22.08 -33.67 0.64
C MET A 1 -21.07 -33.42 -0.49
N GLU A 2 -21.02 -34.24 -1.55
CA GLU A 2 -20.10 -34.04 -2.70
C GLU A 2 -20.38 -32.76 -3.51
N GLU A 3 -21.65 -32.38 -3.69
CA GLU A 3 -22.03 -31.17 -4.47
C GLU A 3 -21.45 -29.86 -3.90
N ASN A 4 -21.14 -29.82 -2.61
CA ASN A 4 -20.58 -28.64 -1.96
C ASN A 4 -19.05 -28.51 -2.17
N GLN A 5 -18.35 -29.61 -2.47
CA GLN A 5 -16.91 -29.60 -2.75
C GLN A 5 -16.62 -29.12 -4.19
N GLU A 6 -17.39 -29.58 -5.17
CA GLU A 6 -17.24 -29.19 -6.58
C GLU A 6 -17.43 -27.67 -6.75
N ASN A 7 -18.37 -27.09 -6.00
CA ASN A 7 -18.67 -25.66 -6.08
C ASN A 7 -17.57 -24.78 -5.45
N GLN A 8 -16.84 -25.28 -4.44
CA GLN A 8 -15.69 -24.57 -3.85
C GLN A 8 -14.47 -24.58 -4.78
N GLU A 9 -14.20 -25.69 -5.47
CA GLU A 9 -13.11 -25.77 -6.45
C GLU A 9 -13.34 -24.84 -7.64
N LYS A 10 -14.59 -24.76 -8.12
CA LYS A 10 -14.97 -23.87 -9.23
C LYS A 10 -14.76 -22.39 -8.87
N LYS A 11 -15.06 -21.99 -7.62
CA LYS A 11 -14.79 -20.63 -7.10
C LYS A 11 -13.28 -20.34 -7.00
N ARG A 12 -12.48 -21.28 -6.47
CA ARG A 12 -11.01 -21.13 -6.41
C ARG A 12 -10.38 -20.99 -7.80
N SER A 13 -10.87 -21.78 -8.77
CA SER A 13 -10.44 -21.71 -10.17
C SER A 13 -10.71 -20.33 -10.79
N HIS A 14 -11.91 -19.78 -10.58
CA HIS A 14 -12.27 -18.44 -11.08
C HIS A 14 -11.42 -17.32 -10.48
N MET A 15 -11.18 -17.36 -9.17
CA MET A 15 -10.36 -16.36 -8.49
C MET A 15 -8.90 -16.41 -8.98
N SER A 16 -8.33 -17.61 -9.18
CA SER A 16 -6.97 -17.75 -9.72
C SER A 16 -6.83 -17.20 -11.15
N LYS A 17 -7.87 -17.35 -11.98
CA LYS A 17 -7.89 -16.81 -13.35
C LYS A 17 -8.01 -15.30 -13.36
N TRP A 18 -8.81 -14.72 -12.46
CA TRP A 18 -8.96 -13.28 -12.33
C TRP A 18 -7.66 -12.63 -11.86
N VAL A 19 -7.03 -13.15 -10.81
CA VAL A 19 -5.72 -12.67 -10.31
C VAL A 19 -4.64 -12.75 -11.39
N LYS A 20 -4.56 -13.86 -12.14
CA LYS A 20 -3.63 -13.99 -13.26
C LYS A 20 -3.85 -12.94 -14.34
N ARG A 21 -5.11 -12.67 -14.70
CA ARG A 21 -5.46 -11.67 -15.74
C ARG A 21 -5.17 -10.24 -15.29
N VAL A 22 -5.49 -9.90 -14.04
CA VAL A 22 -5.18 -8.58 -13.47
C VAL A 22 -3.68 -8.38 -13.34
N GLY A 23 -2.94 -9.38 -12.87
CA GLY A 23 -1.48 -9.32 -12.78
C GLY A 23 -0.81 -9.17 -14.15
N ILE A 24 -1.25 -9.94 -15.16
CA ILE A 24 -0.74 -9.82 -16.53
C ILE A 24 -1.14 -8.48 -17.16
N GLY A 25 -2.36 -8.01 -16.91
CA GLY A 25 -2.84 -6.72 -17.42
C GLY A 25 -2.07 -5.54 -16.83
N ALA A 26 -1.87 -5.51 -15.52
CA ALA A 26 -1.08 -4.48 -14.85
C ALA A 26 0.38 -4.50 -15.31
N LEU A 27 0.97 -5.70 -15.49
CA LEU A 27 2.29 -5.85 -16.09
C LEU A 27 2.32 -5.33 -17.53
N ALA A 28 1.37 -5.70 -18.38
CA ALA A 28 1.30 -5.29 -19.78
C ALA A 28 1.09 -3.78 -19.93
N THR A 29 0.20 -3.19 -19.14
CA THR A 29 0.01 -1.74 -19.10
C THR A 29 1.26 -1.05 -18.58
N GLY A 30 1.91 -1.62 -17.56
CA GLY A 30 3.14 -1.08 -17.01
C GLY A 30 4.33 -1.15 -17.98
N LEU A 31 4.45 -2.25 -18.71
CA LEU A 31 5.37 -2.47 -19.82
C LEU A 31 5.22 -1.39 -20.90
N ILE A 32 3.98 -1.09 -21.28
CA ILE A 32 3.66 -0.11 -22.33
C ILE A 32 3.85 1.33 -21.83
N SER A 33 3.52 1.62 -20.57
CA SER A 33 3.62 2.98 -20.03
C SER A 33 5.04 3.38 -19.59
N GLY A 34 5.84 2.44 -19.05
CA GLY A 34 7.24 2.66 -18.70
C GLY A 34 8.13 3.02 -19.90
N THR A 35 7.71 2.68 -21.13
CA THR A 35 8.41 3.07 -22.36
C THR A 35 8.28 4.55 -22.75
N PHE A 36 7.35 5.33 -22.16
CA PHE A 36 7.10 6.70 -22.63
C PHE A 36 7.89 7.80 -21.90
N TYR A 37 8.63 7.49 -20.83
CA TYR A 37 9.40 8.49 -20.09
C TYR A 37 10.69 7.87 -19.54
N ASN A 38 11.77 7.88 -20.32
CA ASN A 38 13.08 7.47 -19.81
C ASN A 38 14.22 8.37 -20.34
N GLY A 39 14.90 9.01 -19.40
CA GLY A 39 16.21 9.63 -19.59
C GLY A 39 17.31 8.58 -19.34
N ASN A 40 17.97 8.17 -20.42
CA ASN A 40 19.28 7.52 -20.57
C ASN A 40 19.74 6.31 -19.73
N HIS A 41 19.12 5.86 -18.63
CA HIS A 41 19.69 4.72 -17.86
C HIS A 41 18.73 3.69 -17.24
N ASP A 42 17.40 3.83 -17.32
CA ASP A 42 16.54 2.74 -16.83
C ASP A 42 16.55 1.54 -17.79
N LEU A 43 16.41 0.33 -17.24
CA LEU A 43 16.19 -0.92 -17.98
C LEU A 43 14.68 -1.23 -17.96
N PRO A 44 13.85 -0.52 -18.76
CA PRO A 44 12.44 -0.83 -18.84
C PRO A 44 12.32 -2.27 -19.35
N PRO A 45 11.51 -3.12 -18.71
CA PRO A 45 10.47 -2.85 -17.70
C PRO A 45 10.82 -3.33 -16.29
N LEU A 46 12.06 -3.74 -16.05
CA LEU A 46 12.46 -4.39 -14.82
C LEU A 46 12.54 -3.39 -13.67
N TYR A 47 13.09 -2.20 -13.95
CA TYR A 47 13.40 -1.20 -12.94
C TYR A 47 13.19 0.20 -13.50
N VAL A 48 12.37 1.00 -12.82
CA VAL A 48 12.15 2.42 -13.11
C VAL A 48 12.59 3.25 -11.92
N ARG A 49 13.45 4.25 -12.14
CA ARG A 49 13.95 5.12 -11.09
C ARG A 49 13.60 6.57 -11.38
N LYS A 50 12.93 7.22 -10.44
CA LYS A 50 12.68 8.66 -10.48
C LYS A 50 13.71 9.37 -9.61
N THR A 51 14.59 10.13 -10.27
CA THR A 51 15.68 10.91 -9.65
C THR A 51 15.44 12.42 -9.71
N GLU A 52 14.42 12.85 -10.45
CA GLU A 52 14.07 14.25 -10.63
C GLU A 52 12.55 14.40 -10.54
N ASP A 53 12.14 15.61 -10.16
CA ASP A 53 10.73 15.98 -10.11
C ASP A 53 10.06 15.77 -11.47
N GLY A 54 8.82 15.29 -11.45
CA GLY A 54 8.11 15.04 -12.70
C GLY A 54 6.74 14.45 -12.47
N GLY A 55 6.09 14.06 -13.56
CA GLY A 55 4.76 13.45 -13.47
C GLY A 55 4.49 12.42 -14.54
N GLY A 56 3.31 11.81 -14.47
CA GLY A 56 2.83 10.83 -15.43
C GLY A 56 2.60 9.46 -14.81
N ILE A 57 2.96 8.40 -15.54
CA ILE A 57 2.77 7.02 -15.11
C ILE A 57 4.14 6.36 -15.00
N ALA A 58 4.46 5.83 -13.82
CA ALA A 58 5.65 5.02 -13.60
C ALA A 58 5.22 3.57 -13.37
N ALA A 59 5.72 2.65 -14.18
CA ALA A 59 5.33 1.26 -14.06
C ALA A 59 6.45 0.32 -14.49
N GLY A 60 6.56 -0.80 -13.79
CA GLY A 60 7.62 -1.78 -13.95
C GLY A 60 7.49 -2.92 -12.94
N LEU A 61 8.49 -3.80 -12.87
CA LEU A 61 8.56 -4.80 -11.79
C LEU A 61 8.98 -4.15 -10.46
N ILE A 62 9.91 -3.21 -10.53
CA ILE A 62 10.38 -2.41 -9.40
C ILE A 62 10.32 -0.94 -9.79
N VAL A 63 9.66 -0.12 -8.99
CA VAL A 63 9.70 1.34 -9.14
C VAL A 63 10.33 1.96 -7.91
N ARG A 64 11.25 2.91 -8.09
CA ARG A 64 11.87 3.67 -7.01
C ARG A 64 11.68 5.17 -7.22
N ILE A 65 11.24 5.87 -6.19
CA ILE A 65 11.23 7.34 -6.11
C ILE A 65 12.29 7.75 -5.09
N ASP A 66 13.33 8.43 -5.53
CA ASP A 66 14.43 8.84 -4.66
C ASP A 66 14.05 9.95 -3.69
N GLU A 67 14.85 10.09 -2.65
CA GLU A 67 14.68 11.15 -1.65
C GLU A 67 14.76 12.54 -2.30
N GLY A 68 13.89 13.44 -1.86
CA GLY A 68 13.78 14.80 -2.40
C GLY A 68 13.03 14.91 -3.73
N VAL A 69 12.66 13.79 -4.37
CA VAL A 69 11.91 13.78 -5.64
C VAL A 69 10.41 13.93 -5.40
N ASN A 70 9.77 14.83 -6.14
CA ASN A 70 8.32 14.98 -6.21
C ASN A 70 7.78 14.34 -7.50
N PHE A 71 7.00 13.27 -7.37
CA PHE A 71 6.34 12.62 -8.50
C PHE A 71 4.84 12.85 -8.47
N TYR A 72 4.30 13.44 -9.53
CA TYR A 72 2.87 13.75 -9.69
C TYR A 72 2.21 12.77 -10.67
N GLY A 73 1.50 11.77 -10.18
CA GLY A 73 0.79 10.84 -11.06
C GLY A 73 0.53 9.47 -10.47
N ALA A 74 0.62 8.44 -11.31
CA ALA A 74 0.30 7.07 -10.95
C ALA A 74 1.55 6.18 -10.97
N VAL A 75 1.75 5.40 -9.91
CA VAL A 75 2.79 4.37 -9.84
C VAL A 75 2.15 3.00 -9.72
N VAL A 76 2.55 2.07 -10.59
CA VAL A 76 2.02 0.71 -10.60
C VAL A 76 3.17 -0.28 -10.75
N ALA A 77 3.51 -0.98 -9.67
CA ALA A 77 4.51 -2.04 -9.71
C ALA A 77 4.29 -3.00 -8.54
N PRO A 78 4.60 -4.30 -8.68
CA PRO A 78 4.49 -5.22 -7.56
C PRO A 78 5.42 -4.82 -6.40
N ILE A 79 6.59 -4.23 -6.68
CA ILE A 79 7.52 -3.73 -5.66
C ILE A 79 7.74 -2.24 -5.90
N ILE A 80 7.47 -1.42 -4.89
CA ILE A 80 7.70 0.03 -4.92
C ILE A 80 8.59 0.44 -3.74
N HIS A 81 9.56 1.30 -4.02
CA HIS A 81 10.42 1.94 -3.01
C HIS A 81 10.23 3.46 -3.07
N ILE A 82 9.52 4.05 -2.10
CA ILE A 82 9.26 5.50 -2.04
C ILE A 82 10.10 6.13 -0.92
N ASN A 83 11.16 6.84 -1.29
CA ASN A 83 11.87 7.76 -0.38
C ASN A 83 11.54 9.24 -0.66
N GLY A 84 10.94 9.56 -1.81
CA GLY A 84 10.49 10.91 -2.14
C GLY A 84 9.01 11.16 -1.80
N ASN A 85 8.41 12.12 -2.48
CA ASN A 85 6.99 12.44 -2.37
C ASN A 85 6.25 11.95 -3.62
N LEU A 86 5.26 11.09 -3.43
CA LEU A 86 4.28 10.73 -4.44
C LEU A 86 3.00 11.55 -4.22
N TYR A 87 2.53 12.23 -5.26
CA TYR A 87 1.25 12.93 -5.29
C TYR A 87 0.36 12.26 -6.34
N GLY A 88 -0.57 11.40 -5.91
CA GLY A 88 -1.49 10.71 -6.80
C GLY A 88 -1.82 9.28 -6.38
N ILE A 89 -1.69 8.32 -7.30
CA ILE A 89 -2.14 6.94 -7.11
C ILE A 89 -0.94 6.01 -7.01
N ASN A 90 -0.96 5.13 -6.01
CA ASN A 90 0.01 4.08 -5.81
C ASN A 90 -0.69 2.72 -5.82
N ALA A 91 -0.25 1.79 -6.64
CA ALA A 91 -0.78 0.42 -6.67
C ALA A 91 0.35 -0.60 -6.63
N ASN A 92 0.43 -1.38 -5.55
CA ASN A 92 1.56 -2.24 -5.25
C ASN A 92 1.16 -3.59 -4.62
N LEU A 93 2.12 -4.52 -4.55
CA LEU A 93 2.03 -5.66 -3.64
C LEU A 93 2.87 -5.42 -2.38
N VAL A 94 4.06 -4.85 -2.56
CA VAL A 94 4.97 -4.50 -1.50
C VAL A 94 5.44 -3.07 -1.71
N GLU A 95 5.15 -2.19 -0.75
CA GLU A 95 5.80 -0.89 -0.63
C GLU A 95 6.82 -0.89 0.49
N THR A 96 7.96 -0.26 0.19
CA THR A 96 9.01 0.05 1.16
C THR A 96 9.40 1.52 1.03
N GLY A 97 9.94 2.11 2.09
CA GLY A 97 10.34 3.51 2.09
C GLY A 97 10.71 3.98 3.49
N ASP A 98 11.82 4.70 3.62
CA ASP A 98 12.30 5.15 4.92
C ASP A 98 11.71 6.53 5.28
N VAL A 99 11.65 7.44 4.30
CA VAL A 99 11.29 8.86 4.50
C VAL A 99 10.23 9.36 3.50
N GLY A 100 9.67 8.44 2.70
CA GLY A 100 8.75 8.81 1.63
C GLY A 100 7.37 9.26 2.12
N LYS A 101 6.69 10.02 1.27
CA LYS A 101 5.31 10.44 1.51
C LYS A 101 4.42 10.06 0.33
N VAL A 102 3.25 9.51 0.62
CA VAL A 102 2.19 9.29 -0.36
C VAL A 102 1.04 10.24 -0.06
N ASN A 103 0.77 11.15 -0.98
CA ASN A 103 -0.32 12.11 -0.91
C ASN A 103 -1.37 11.73 -1.97
N GLY A 104 -2.40 11.00 -1.58
CA GLY A 104 -3.44 10.54 -2.50
C GLY A 104 -4.01 9.18 -2.16
N LEU A 105 -4.03 8.26 -3.12
CA LEU A 105 -4.60 6.93 -2.97
C LEU A 105 -3.51 5.87 -3.05
N GLU A 106 -3.43 5.03 -2.04
CA GLU A 106 -2.60 3.86 -1.99
C GLU A 106 -3.45 2.59 -1.98
N ILE A 107 -3.05 1.62 -2.82
CA ILE A 107 -3.64 0.29 -2.88
C ILE A 107 -2.49 -0.72 -2.86
N GLY A 108 -2.16 -1.22 -1.67
CA GLY A 108 -1.06 -2.14 -1.43
C GLY A 108 -1.55 -3.51 -0.94
N ALA A 109 -0.64 -4.48 -0.85
CA ALA A 109 -0.89 -5.66 -0.02
C ALA A 109 -0.10 -5.57 1.29
N LEU A 110 1.18 -5.23 1.20
CA LEU A 110 2.10 -5.15 2.31
C LEU A 110 2.87 -3.83 2.25
N ASP A 111 2.42 -2.87 3.03
CA ASP A 111 3.12 -1.59 3.16
C ASP A 111 3.96 -1.67 4.43
N ALA A 112 5.24 -1.98 4.23
CA ALA A 112 6.14 -2.40 5.30
C ALA A 112 7.31 -1.42 5.48
N ALA A 113 7.38 -0.89 6.69
CA ALA A 113 8.56 -0.23 7.24
C ALA A 113 9.65 -1.27 7.56
N LEU A 114 10.45 -1.70 6.59
CA LEU A 114 11.46 -2.75 6.81
C LEU A 114 12.71 -2.28 7.58
N THR A 115 12.83 -0.99 7.87
CA THR A 115 14.03 -0.44 8.52
C THR A 115 13.83 -0.27 10.03
N SER A 116 14.61 -1.03 10.80
CA SER A 116 14.72 -0.98 12.27
C SER A 116 15.48 0.25 12.81
N LYS A 117 15.87 1.19 11.95
CA LYS A 117 16.53 2.43 12.37
C LYS A 117 15.48 3.50 12.70
N ARG A 118 15.76 4.26 13.76
CA ARG A 118 14.97 5.37 14.35
C ARG A 118 14.53 6.50 13.39
N GLU A 119 14.86 6.40 12.11
CA GLU A 119 14.59 7.40 11.07
C GLU A 119 13.45 7.01 10.13
N TYR A 120 12.71 5.94 10.41
CA TYR A 120 11.43 5.71 9.73
C TYR A 120 10.54 6.94 9.92
N ASN A 121 10.08 7.52 8.82
CA ASN A 121 9.21 8.70 8.71
C ASN A 121 8.32 8.63 7.47
N ARG A 122 7.81 7.44 7.13
CA ARG A 122 6.81 7.29 6.08
C ARG A 122 5.50 7.97 6.48
N GLN A 123 4.96 8.78 5.58
CA GLN A 123 3.72 9.51 5.80
C GLN A 123 2.70 9.20 4.70
N VAL A 124 1.47 8.89 5.08
CA VAL A 124 0.37 8.72 4.13
C VAL A 124 -0.69 9.77 4.40
N ASN A 125 -0.92 10.64 3.42
CA ASN A 125 -1.93 11.69 3.46
C ASN A 125 -2.99 11.38 2.41
N GLY A 126 -4.11 10.77 2.81
CA GLY A 126 -5.18 10.41 1.88
C GLY A 126 -5.84 9.07 2.22
N VAL A 127 -5.97 8.18 1.23
CA VAL A 127 -6.65 6.89 1.37
C VAL A 127 -5.63 5.78 1.20
N ASP A 128 -5.52 4.90 2.19
CA ASP A 128 -4.64 3.72 2.18
C ASP A 128 -5.49 2.44 2.24
N ILE A 129 -5.32 1.54 1.28
CA ILE A 129 -6.10 0.31 1.18
C ILE A 129 -5.15 -0.87 0.99
N GLY A 130 -5.13 -1.79 1.96
CA GLY A 130 -4.24 -2.94 1.86
C GLY A 130 -4.49 -4.04 2.88
N PHE A 131 -3.71 -5.12 2.84
CA PHE A 131 -3.83 -6.16 3.88
C PHE A 131 -3.11 -5.73 5.15
N PHE A 132 -1.92 -5.14 5.00
CA PHE A 132 -1.09 -4.65 6.08
C PHE A 132 -0.63 -3.22 5.77
N ASN A 133 -1.22 -2.26 6.47
CA ASN A 133 -0.94 -0.84 6.30
C ASN A 133 -0.09 -0.37 7.48
N SER A 134 1.20 -0.11 7.26
CA SER A 134 2.09 0.45 8.28
C SER A 134 2.65 1.79 7.86
N SER A 135 2.40 2.81 8.69
CA SER A 135 2.86 4.18 8.48
C SER A 135 3.33 4.74 9.82
N LYS A 136 4.20 5.75 9.77
CA LYS A 136 4.52 6.49 11.00
C LYS A 136 3.42 7.51 11.28
N SER A 137 3.16 8.34 10.29
CA SER A 137 2.12 9.36 10.33
C SER A 137 1.08 9.04 9.27
N THR A 138 -0.19 9.07 9.64
CA THR A 138 -1.27 9.05 8.66
C THR A 138 -2.24 10.19 8.91
N ASP A 139 -2.56 10.93 7.86
CA ASP A 139 -3.68 11.86 7.85
C ASP A 139 -4.68 11.41 6.77
N GLY A 140 -5.75 10.70 7.17
CA GLY A 140 -6.76 10.23 6.22
C GLY A 140 -7.48 8.92 6.57
N LEU A 141 -7.91 8.16 5.56
CA LEU A 141 -8.69 6.93 5.70
C LEU A 141 -7.80 5.72 5.42
N ARG A 142 -7.77 4.74 6.32
CA ARG A 142 -7.12 3.46 6.08
C ARG A 142 -8.11 2.32 6.15
N ILE A 143 -8.02 1.41 5.18
CA ILE A 143 -8.86 0.23 5.10
C ILE A 143 -7.92 -0.97 4.94
N GLY A 144 -7.91 -1.86 5.92
CA GLY A 144 -7.07 -3.06 5.82
C GLY A 144 -7.30 -4.09 6.90
N LEU A 145 -6.69 -5.27 6.78
CA LEU A 145 -6.82 -6.28 7.84
C LEU A 145 -6.04 -5.85 9.08
N PHE A 146 -4.84 -5.32 8.88
CA PHE A 146 -3.95 -4.85 9.93
C PHE A 146 -3.53 -3.42 9.62
N ASN A 147 -3.90 -2.48 10.49
CA ASN A 147 -3.48 -1.08 10.41
C ASN A 147 -2.56 -0.76 11.60
N LEU A 148 -1.38 -0.21 11.33
CA LEU A 148 -0.40 0.21 12.33
C LEU A 148 -0.01 1.67 12.06
N ALA A 149 -0.25 2.57 13.02
CA ALA A 149 0.23 3.95 12.98
C ALA A 149 0.85 4.38 14.30
N GLU A 150 1.86 5.27 14.23
CA GLU A 150 2.43 5.89 15.43
C GLU A 150 1.67 7.15 15.85
N TYR A 151 1.23 7.99 14.91
CA TYR A 151 0.44 9.21 15.19
C TYR A 151 -0.27 9.73 13.93
N GLY A 152 -1.12 10.76 14.10
CA GLY A 152 -1.83 11.45 13.02
C GLY A 152 -3.34 11.51 13.24
N ARG A 153 -4.08 11.97 12.23
CA ARG A 153 -5.55 12.11 12.26
C ARG A 153 -6.17 11.19 11.22
N TYR A 154 -6.76 10.09 11.65
CA TYR A 154 -7.18 9.06 10.70
C TYR A 154 -8.43 8.27 11.10
N LEU A 155 -9.10 7.73 10.08
CA LEU A 155 -10.17 6.77 10.21
C LEU A 155 -9.62 5.41 9.80
N ASP A 156 -9.54 4.47 10.75
CA ASP A 156 -9.10 3.11 10.48
C ASP A 156 -10.30 2.16 10.45
N VAL A 157 -10.39 1.39 9.37
CA VAL A 157 -11.34 0.29 9.22
C VAL A 157 -10.55 -0.99 9.03
N GLY A 158 -10.63 -1.91 9.98
CA GLY A 158 -9.84 -3.14 9.91
C GLY A 158 -10.13 -4.18 10.98
N LEU A 159 -9.48 -5.35 10.89
CA LEU A 159 -9.61 -6.39 11.94
C LEU A 159 -8.77 -6.01 13.16
N VAL A 160 -7.55 -5.53 12.93
CA VAL A 160 -6.59 -5.17 13.95
C VAL A 160 -6.07 -3.77 13.66
N ASN A 161 -6.33 -2.84 14.58
CA ASN A 161 -5.87 -1.46 14.50
C ASN A 161 -4.99 -1.17 15.71
N ILE A 162 -3.70 -0.91 15.49
CA ILE A 162 -2.72 -0.61 16.53
C ILE A 162 -2.28 0.85 16.36
N ILE A 163 -2.48 1.61 17.44
CA ILE A 163 -2.24 3.05 17.49
C ILE A 163 -1.29 3.32 18.65
N SER A 164 -0.10 3.86 18.35
CA SER A 164 0.73 4.48 19.38
C SER A 164 0.25 5.92 19.63
N ARG A 165 0.56 6.48 20.80
CA ARG A 165 0.25 7.87 21.15
C ARG A 165 1.48 8.64 21.62
N ILE A 166 2.65 8.07 21.36
CA ILE A 166 3.93 8.55 21.89
C ILE A 166 4.78 8.89 20.69
N ASP A 167 5.22 10.15 20.61
CA ASP A 167 6.13 10.60 19.56
C ASP A 167 7.57 10.11 19.78
N LYS A 168 8.50 10.60 18.93
CA LYS A 168 9.93 10.23 19.04
C LYS A 168 10.59 10.72 20.33
N ASP A 169 10.03 11.75 20.97
CA ASP A 169 10.56 12.42 22.15
C ASP A 169 9.90 11.91 23.44
N GLY A 170 8.92 11.01 23.31
CA GLY A 170 8.19 10.46 24.45
C GLY A 170 6.98 11.30 24.84
N GLU A 171 6.67 12.35 24.08
CA GLU A 171 5.58 13.26 24.39
C GLU A 171 4.25 12.69 23.86
N PRO A 172 3.16 12.87 24.63
CA PRO A 172 1.84 12.45 24.21
C PRO A 172 1.38 13.29 23.02
N TYR A 173 1.04 12.63 21.92
CA TYR A 173 0.45 13.27 20.75
C TYR A 173 -1.08 13.14 20.77
N ASP A 174 -1.76 14.19 20.32
CA ASP A 174 -3.21 14.13 20.16
C ASP A 174 -3.53 13.28 18.92
N VAL A 175 -4.28 12.21 19.13
CA VAL A 175 -4.66 11.26 18.08
C VAL A 175 -6.15 11.33 17.90
N ASP A 176 -6.58 12.11 16.91
CA ASP A 176 -7.97 12.10 16.43
C ASP A 176 -8.16 10.88 15.54
N SER A 177 -8.32 9.72 16.16
CA SER A 177 -8.57 8.47 15.45
C SER A 177 -9.94 7.89 15.77
N LEU A 178 -10.67 7.49 14.73
CA LEU A 178 -11.81 6.57 14.87
C LEU A 178 -11.38 5.21 14.30
N SER A 179 -11.48 4.19 15.13
CA SER A 179 -11.14 2.82 14.77
C SER A 179 -12.41 1.98 14.77
N ILE A 180 -12.78 1.45 13.61
CA ILE A 180 -13.92 0.54 13.46
C ILE A 180 -13.37 -0.87 13.28
N PRO A 181 -13.29 -1.67 14.35
CA PRO A 181 -12.93 -3.07 14.22
C PRO A 181 -14.03 -3.80 13.46
N ILE A 182 -13.68 -4.56 12.42
CA ILE A 182 -14.59 -5.55 11.83
C ILE A 182 -14.54 -6.79 12.73
N THR A 183 -15.24 -6.77 13.84
CA THR A 183 -15.32 -7.92 14.75
C THR A 183 -16.23 -8.98 14.13
N ILE A 184 -15.66 -10.09 13.68
CA ILE A 184 -16.43 -11.29 13.30
C ILE A 184 -16.84 -11.99 14.60
N SER A 185 -18.03 -11.67 15.11
CA SER A 185 -18.61 -12.36 16.27
C SER A 185 -19.19 -13.71 15.82
N SER A 186 -18.48 -14.81 16.13
CA SER A 186 -19.03 -16.16 16.01
C SER A 186 -19.98 -16.42 17.19
N SER A 187 -21.29 -16.40 16.96
CA SER A 187 -22.27 -16.89 17.93
C SER A 187 -22.51 -18.38 17.70
N ASP A 188 -21.81 -19.23 18.44
CA ASP A 188 -22.15 -20.66 18.53
C ASP A 188 -23.43 -20.77 19.37
N ARG A 189 -24.60 -20.82 18.70
CA ARG A 189 -25.84 -21.30 19.34
C ARG A 189 -25.76 -22.82 19.38
N ARG A 190 -25.36 -23.37 20.52
CA ARG A 190 -25.79 -24.72 20.88
C ARG A 190 -27.24 -24.63 21.30
N GLU A 191 -28.14 -25.02 20.42
CA GLU A 191 -29.53 -25.31 20.77
C GLU A 191 -29.50 -26.61 21.60
N GLU A 192 -30.01 -26.52 22.83
CA GLU A 192 -30.33 -27.65 23.71
C GLU A 192 -31.70 -28.25 23.35
#